data_AF-A0A1I7FER0-F1
#
_entry.id   AF-A0A1I7FER0-F1
#
_cell.length_a   1.000
_cell.length_b   1.000
_cell.length_c   1.000
_cell.angle_alpha   90.00
_cell.angle_beta   90.00
_cell.angle_gamma   90.00
#
_symmetry.space_group_name_H-M   'P 1'
#
loop_
_entity.id
_entity.type
_entity.pdbx_description
1 polymer ?
#
loop_
_entity_poly.entity_id
_entity_poly.type
_entity_poly.pdbx_seq_one_letter_code
_entity_poly.pdbx_strand_id
1 'polypeptide(L)'
;MLGRMALPCALAAVLLVAAGCASRSPTNAPVEDRGTGASRTVPSAVDPGNVKQLPGFENAGKPGYYTVKPGDTMIRIGLENGQNWRDIVRWNNLENPNIIEVGQVLRVVPPVESAAVVTRPVAAGSAAASSTPPAQASSAAKPASAPASAAASPTPAPAPAASGDEDIAWIWPAQGSMVAGFDEAKNKGLDIAGKAGDAVIASADGRVVYAGAGLRGYGNLIILKHNNTFLTAYAHNQTLLVKEDQSVKKGQKIAEMGNSDADRVKLHFEIRRQGKPVDPAKYLPAK
;
A
#
# COMPACT_ATOMS: atom_id res chain seq x y z
N MET A 1 -1.84 2.41 -68.78
CA MET A 1 -1.77 3.47 -69.83
C MET A 1 -2.20 4.76 -69.15
N LEU A 2 -1.28 5.69 -68.80
CA LEU A 2 -0.90 6.84 -69.64
C LEU A 2 -2.10 7.37 -70.44
N GLY A 3 -2.62 8.58 -70.32
CA GLY A 3 -2.19 9.81 -69.68
C GLY A 3 -2.82 10.97 -70.46
N ARG A 4 -2.98 12.11 -69.78
CA ARG A 4 -2.96 13.50 -70.31
C ARG A 4 -4.15 14.07 -71.12
N MET A 5 -4.64 15.19 -70.54
CA MET A 5 -4.87 16.52 -71.16
C MET A 5 -6.03 16.72 -72.15
N ALA A 6 -6.96 17.61 -71.80
CA ALA A 6 -6.98 18.99 -72.34
C ALA A 6 -8.04 19.88 -71.65
N LEU A 7 -7.58 21.05 -71.20
CA LEU A 7 -8.31 22.29 -70.83
C LEU A 7 -8.85 22.97 -72.12
N PRO A 8 -9.75 24.00 -72.12
CA PRO A 8 -9.34 25.35 -71.67
C PRO A 8 -10.43 26.36 -71.19
N CYS A 9 -9.93 27.40 -70.52
CA CYS A 9 -10.25 28.84 -70.64
C CYS A 9 -11.65 29.42 -70.38
N ALA A 10 -11.75 30.21 -69.29
CA ALA A 10 -12.08 31.65 -69.30
C ALA A 10 -11.57 32.27 -67.97
N LEU A 11 -10.53 33.13 -67.97
CA LEU A 11 -10.57 34.62 -67.92
C LEU A 11 -11.62 35.16 -66.91
N ALA A 12 -11.35 36.05 -65.94
CA ALA A 12 -10.35 37.11 -65.75
C ALA A 12 -10.29 37.48 -64.22
N ALA A 13 -9.13 37.82 -63.64
CA ALA A 13 -8.68 39.18 -63.20
C ALA A 13 -9.75 40.00 -62.43
N VAL A 14 -9.55 40.70 -61.30
CA VAL A 14 -8.36 41.25 -60.61
C VAL A 14 -8.82 41.95 -59.28
N LEU A 15 -7.93 41.99 -58.26
CA LEU A 15 -7.72 42.92 -57.10
C LEU A 15 -8.92 43.48 -56.26
N LEU A 16 -9.04 43.21 -54.94
CA LEU A 16 -8.39 43.77 -53.71
C LEU A 16 -9.06 45.05 -53.12
N VAL A 17 -9.60 44.96 -51.87
CA VAL A 17 -9.32 45.79 -50.66
C VAL A 17 -10.49 45.82 -49.63
N ALA A 18 -10.15 45.32 -48.43
CA ALA A 18 -10.50 45.66 -47.03
C ALA A 18 -11.92 46.10 -46.56
N ALA A 19 -12.34 45.47 -45.45
CA ALA A 19 -12.65 46.05 -44.12
C ALA A 19 -13.99 45.57 -43.50
N GLY A 20 -13.94 45.02 -42.28
CA GLY A 20 -15.14 44.83 -41.44
C GLY A 20 -15.05 43.72 -40.38
N CYS A 21 -14.47 44.00 -39.21
CA CYS A 21 -14.61 43.22 -37.98
C CYS A 21 -15.88 43.63 -37.23
N ALA A 22 -16.58 42.69 -36.56
CA ALA A 22 -17.19 42.92 -35.23
C ALA A 22 -17.79 41.63 -34.64
N SER A 23 -17.01 40.93 -33.81
CA SER A 23 -17.51 39.94 -32.86
C SER A 23 -17.96 40.67 -31.59
N ARG A 24 -19.22 40.50 -31.19
CA ARG A 24 -19.76 41.05 -29.92
C ARG A 24 -19.34 40.16 -28.75
N SER A 25 -18.57 40.72 -27.82
CA SER A 25 -18.34 40.16 -26.47
C SER A 25 -19.28 40.85 -25.46
N PRO A 26 -19.79 40.16 -24.42
CA PRO A 26 -20.65 40.76 -23.42
C PRO A 26 -19.85 41.58 -22.39
N THR A 27 -20.31 42.82 -22.21
CA THR A 27 -20.39 43.63 -20.99
C THR A 27 -19.36 43.40 -19.86
N ASN A 28 -18.33 44.25 -19.81
CA ASN A 28 -17.65 44.62 -18.56
C ASN A 28 -18.28 45.92 -18.04
N ALA A 29 -18.58 45.96 -16.74
CA ALA A 29 -19.11 47.15 -16.07
C ALA A 29 -18.06 48.27 -16.00
N PRO A 30 -18.45 49.56 -16.05
CA PRO A 30 -17.51 50.69 -15.95
C PRO A 30 -17.00 50.83 -14.52
N VAL A 31 -15.67 50.78 -14.33
CA VAL A 31 -15.00 51.30 -13.13
C VAL A 31 -14.63 52.75 -13.42
N GLU A 32 -15.21 53.67 -12.65
CA GLU A 32 -14.85 55.08 -12.67
C GLU A 32 -13.62 55.30 -11.77
N ASP A 33 -12.49 55.64 -12.39
CA ASP A 33 -11.31 56.14 -11.67
C ASP A 33 -11.43 57.66 -11.56
N ARG A 34 -11.66 58.14 -10.33
CA ARG A 34 -11.64 59.58 -10.00
C ARG A 34 -10.53 59.79 -8.97
N GLY A 35 -9.34 60.10 -9.47
CA GLY A 35 -8.23 60.54 -8.64
C GLY A 35 -8.50 61.90 -7.99
N THR A 36 -8.14 62.06 -6.72
CA THR A 36 -6.98 62.84 -6.25
C THR A 36 -7.02 63.08 -4.73
N GLY A 37 -5.94 62.67 -4.05
CA GLY A 37 -5.32 63.38 -2.92
C GLY A 37 -6.09 63.53 -1.60
N ALA A 38 -6.05 62.51 -0.74
CA ALA A 38 -5.91 62.70 0.71
C ALA A 38 -5.49 61.39 1.40
N SER A 39 -4.38 61.44 2.13
CA SER A 39 -3.88 60.44 3.10
C SER A 39 -3.63 59.02 2.56
N ARG A 40 -2.37 58.75 2.18
CA ARG A 40 -1.83 57.38 2.19
C ARG A 40 -1.71 56.93 3.65
N THR A 41 -2.80 56.46 4.24
CA THR A 41 -2.71 55.32 5.14
C THR A 41 -2.65 54.10 4.24
N VAL A 42 -1.45 53.54 4.11
CA VAL A 42 -1.28 52.14 3.71
C VAL A 42 -2.35 51.31 4.43
N PRO A 43 -3.23 50.55 3.74
CA PRO A 43 -3.85 49.43 4.42
C PRO A 43 -2.68 48.53 4.80
N SER A 44 -2.42 48.48 6.11
CA SER A 44 -1.53 47.52 6.73
C SER A 44 -1.73 46.18 6.05
N ALA A 45 -0.60 45.56 5.74
CA ALA A 45 -0.43 44.17 5.36
C ALA A 45 -1.67 43.30 5.62
N VAL A 46 -2.11 42.58 4.59
CA VAL A 46 -2.75 41.29 4.82
C VAL A 46 -1.94 40.56 5.87
N ASP A 47 -2.53 40.39 7.05
CA ASP A 47 -1.96 39.64 8.15
C ASP A 47 -1.59 38.25 7.60
N PRO A 48 -0.29 37.84 7.59
CA PRO A 48 0.09 36.51 7.11
C PRO A 48 -0.30 35.40 8.09
N GLY A 49 -1.02 35.72 9.16
CA GLY A 49 -1.24 34.87 10.32
C GLY A 49 -2.65 34.30 10.43
N ASN A 50 -3.24 33.79 9.35
CA ASN A 50 -4.28 32.75 9.53
C ASN A 50 -4.54 31.86 8.30
N VAL A 51 -3.51 31.50 7.53
CA VAL A 51 -3.58 30.20 6.84
C VAL A 51 -3.54 29.15 7.95
N LYS A 52 -4.58 28.34 8.09
CA LYS A 52 -4.56 27.21 9.03
C LYS A 52 -3.43 26.29 8.60
N GLN A 53 -2.29 26.49 9.23
CA GLN A 53 -1.04 25.90 8.83
C GLN A 53 -1.05 24.45 9.32
N LEU A 54 -1.20 23.53 8.37
CA LEU A 54 -1.47 22.12 8.65
C LEU A 54 -0.28 21.44 9.33
N PRO A 55 -0.52 20.43 10.20
CA PRO A 55 0.56 19.74 10.89
C PRO A 55 1.65 19.25 9.92
N GLY A 56 2.90 19.51 10.29
CA GLY A 56 4.08 19.05 9.55
C GLY A 56 4.45 19.87 8.30
N PHE A 57 3.73 20.94 7.95
CA PHE A 57 4.01 21.76 6.76
C PHE A 57 5.49 22.18 6.61
N GLU A 58 6.20 22.39 7.73
CA GLU A 58 7.62 22.75 7.80
C GLU A 58 8.56 21.68 7.22
N ASN A 59 8.07 20.44 7.12
CA ASN A 59 8.78 19.29 6.59
C ASN A 59 8.38 18.94 5.16
N ALA A 60 7.54 19.76 4.51
CA ALA A 60 7.16 19.57 3.12
C ALA A 60 8.41 19.47 2.21
N GLY A 61 8.45 18.43 1.37
CA GLY A 61 9.56 18.20 0.43
C GLY A 61 10.82 17.59 1.04
N LYS A 62 10.89 17.37 2.36
CA LYS A 62 12.01 16.64 2.97
C LYS A 62 11.91 15.14 2.69
N PRO A 63 13.04 14.43 2.48
CA PRO A 63 13.02 12.98 2.33
C PRO A 63 12.43 12.32 3.58
N GLY A 64 11.58 11.32 3.38
CA GLY A 64 10.89 10.63 4.46
C GLY A 64 9.60 11.30 4.97
N TYR A 65 9.17 12.38 4.30
CA TYR A 65 7.88 13.02 4.52
C TYR A 65 7.05 13.04 3.22
N TYR A 66 5.72 12.98 3.36
CA TYR A 66 4.75 12.94 2.27
C TYR A 66 3.65 13.98 2.49
N THR A 67 3.38 14.79 1.48
CA THR A 67 2.26 15.75 1.51
C THR A 67 0.99 15.06 0.99
N VAL A 68 -0.04 15.02 1.84
CA VAL A 68 -1.34 14.40 1.55
C VAL A 68 -2.01 15.09 0.37
N LYS A 69 -2.43 14.32 -0.62
CA LYS A 69 -3.12 14.80 -1.83
C LYS A 69 -4.62 14.51 -1.75
N PRO A 70 -5.45 15.21 -2.54
CA PRO A 70 -6.87 14.89 -2.64
C PRO A 70 -7.10 13.42 -3.02
N GLY A 71 -7.91 12.72 -2.24
CA GLY A 71 -8.26 11.31 -2.47
C GLY A 71 -7.28 10.28 -1.91
N ASP A 72 -6.25 10.72 -1.17
CA ASP A 72 -5.39 9.82 -0.43
C ASP A 72 -6.08 9.23 0.80
N THR A 73 -5.67 8.03 1.17
CA THR A 73 -6.03 7.39 2.44
C THR A 73 -4.74 6.93 3.11
N MET A 74 -4.74 6.78 4.43
CA MET A 74 -3.55 6.31 5.16
C MET A 74 -3.03 4.97 4.62
N ILE A 75 -3.95 4.12 4.16
CA ILE A 75 -3.63 2.82 3.58
C ILE A 75 -2.94 2.97 2.22
N ARG A 76 -3.45 3.86 1.34
CA ARG A 76 -2.81 4.13 0.05
C ARG A 76 -1.43 4.76 0.23
N ILE A 77 -1.30 5.73 1.14
CA ILE A 77 -0.02 6.37 1.46
C ILE A 77 0.96 5.32 2.00
N GLY A 78 0.53 4.46 2.93
CA GLY A 78 1.34 3.36 3.43
C GLY A 78 1.84 2.44 2.33
N LEU A 79 0.93 1.96 1.48
CA LEU A 79 1.26 1.08 0.35
C LEU A 79 2.27 1.73 -0.61
N GLU A 80 2.08 3.01 -0.96
CA GLU A 80 2.95 3.75 -1.87
C GLU A 80 4.33 4.04 -1.29
N ASN A 81 4.45 4.11 0.05
CA ASN A 81 5.71 4.36 0.75
C ASN A 81 6.34 3.11 1.38
N GLY A 82 5.77 1.93 1.14
CA GLY A 82 6.31 0.68 1.67
C GLY A 82 6.04 0.46 3.16
N GLN A 83 5.14 1.23 3.77
CA GLN A 83 4.91 1.23 5.21
C GLN A 83 3.56 0.65 5.59
N ASN A 84 3.49 0.14 6.82
CA ASN A 84 2.20 -0.13 7.44
C ASN A 84 1.55 1.21 7.80
N TRP A 85 0.28 1.38 7.44
CA TRP A 85 -0.47 2.61 7.70
C TRP A 85 -0.54 2.94 9.19
N ARG A 86 -0.56 1.91 10.05
CA ARG A 86 -0.56 2.05 11.53
C ARG A 86 0.75 2.64 12.04
N ASP A 87 1.87 2.31 11.40
CA ASP A 87 3.18 2.85 11.79
C ASP A 87 3.26 4.33 11.44
N ILE A 88 2.74 4.73 10.26
CA ILE A 88 2.63 6.14 9.87
C ILE A 88 1.78 6.92 10.88
N VAL A 89 0.61 6.39 11.28
CA VAL A 89 -0.24 7.00 12.30
C VAL A 89 0.53 7.23 13.60
N ARG A 90 1.30 6.23 14.04
CA ARG A 90 2.12 6.30 15.25
C ARG A 90 3.23 7.33 15.15
N TRP A 91 3.96 7.38 14.04
CA TRP A 91 5.07 8.32 13.87
C TRP A 91 4.63 9.77 13.76
N ASN A 92 3.37 10.01 13.41
CA ASN A 92 2.78 11.34 13.27
C ASN A 92 1.83 11.69 14.43
N ASN A 93 1.74 10.85 15.47
CA ASN A 93 0.85 11.03 16.61
C ASN A 93 -0.60 11.36 16.20
N LEU A 94 -1.12 10.70 15.16
CA LEU A 94 -2.47 10.93 14.69
C LEU A 94 -3.48 10.20 15.57
N GLU A 95 -4.36 10.95 16.22
CA GLU A 95 -5.43 10.38 17.06
C GLU A 95 -6.48 9.64 16.21
N ASN A 96 -6.78 10.18 15.01
CA ASN A 96 -7.79 9.64 14.11
C ASN A 96 -7.20 9.30 12.73
N PRO A 97 -6.97 8.02 12.41
CA PRO A 97 -6.38 7.59 11.13
C PRO A 97 -7.18 7.94 9.88
N ASN A 98 -8.50 8.09 10.04
CA ASN A 98 -9.44 8.38 8.94
C ASN A 98 -9.56 9.87 8.64
N ILE A 99 -8.96 10.76 9.46
CA ILE A 99 -9.02 12.20 9.29
C ILE A 99 -7.61 12.68 8.93
N ILE A 100 -7.35 12.78 7.62
CA ILE A 100 -6.16 13.43 7.09
C ILE A 100 -6.59 14.61 6.22
N GLU A 101 -5.91 15.74 6.37
CA GLU A 101 -6.23 16.95 5.63
C GLU A 101 -5.35 17.06 4.38
N VAL A 102 -5.93 17.46 3.25
CA VAL A 102 -5.15 17.71 2.03
C VAL A 102 -4.14 18.81 2.30
N GLY A 103 -2.87 18.58 1.98
CA GLY A 103 -1.76 19.49 2.27
C GLY A 103 -1.08 19.24 3.62
N GLN A 104 -1.62 18.37 4.47
CA GLN A 104 -0.93 17.90 5.67
C GLN A 104 0.32 17.12 5.27
N VAL A 105 1.40 17.24 6.04
CA VAL A 105 2.65 16.53 5.76
C VAL A 105 2.86 15.45 6.81
N LEU A 106 2.98 14.21 6.35
CA LEU A 106 3.13 13.02 7.17
C LEU A 106 4.54 12.46 7.03
N ARG A 107 5.16 12.09 8.15
CA ARG A 107 6.35 11.24 8.17
C ARG A 107 5.98 9.84 7.68
N VAL A 108 6.66 9.36 6.64
CA VAL A 108 6.43 8.05 6.02
C VAL A 108 7.66 7.13 6.08
N VAL A 109 8.70 7.53 6.79
CA VAL A 109 9.89 6.71 7.06
C VAL A 109 10.04 6.54 8.58
N PRO A 110 10.43 5.35 9.06
CA PRO A 110 10.68 5.14 10.47
C PRO A 110 11.62 6.22 11.03
N PRO A 111 11.30 6.85 12.16
CA PRO A 111 12.25 7.73 12.82
C PRO A 111 13.49 6.91 13.17
N VAL A 112 14.65 7.36 12.67
CA VAL A 112 15.98 6.85 13.07
C VAL A 112 16.32 7.36 14.46
N GLU A 113 15.38 7.26 15.39
CA GLU A 113 15.70 7.36 16.80
C GLU A 113 16.36 6.04 17.16
N SER A 114 17.62 6.12 17.59
CA SER A 114 18.28 5.08 18.36
C SER A 114 17.23 4.41 19.20
N ALA A 115 17.00 3.12 18.97
CA ALA A 115 16.14 2.31 19.80
C ALA A 115 16.68 2.42 21.23
N ALA A 116 16.18 3.40 21.98
CA ALA A 116 15.98 3.28 23.41
C ALA A 116 14.89 2.22 23.52
N VAL A 117 15.34 0.97 23.35
CA VAL A 117 14.71 -0.18 23.94
C VAL A 117 14.60 0.20 25.41
N VAL A 118 13.42 0.63 25.83
CA VAL A 118 13.05 0.54 27.23
C VAL A 118 12.96 -0.96 27.49
N THR A 119 14.11 -1.58 27.71
CA THR A 119 14.21 -2.84 28.42
C THR A 119 13.70 -2.52 29.81
N ARG A 120 12.40 -2.66 30.05
CA ARG A 120 11.96 -3.01 31.40
C ARG A 120 12.59 -4.38 31.66
N PRO A 121 13.51 -4.51 32.63
CA PRO A 121 13.97 -5.83 33.01
C PRO A 121 12.75 -6.57 33.53
N VAL A 122 12.40 -7.69 32.91
CA VAL A 122 11.61 -8.68 33.62
C VAL A 122 12.57 -9.21 34.68
N ALA A 123 12.37 -8.80 35.93
CA ALA A 123 13.09 -9.35 37.04
C ALA A 123 12.84 -10.87 37.03
N ALA A 124 13.92 -11.62 36.91
CA ALA A 124 13.93 -13.06 37.07
C ALA A 124 13.42 -13.41 38.47
N GLY A 125 12.16 -13.81 38.57
CA GLY A 125 11.63 -14.50 39.73
C GLY A 125 12.20 -15.92 39.74
N SER A 126 13.39 -16.08 40.31
CA SER A 126 13.99 -17.38 40.61
C SER A 126 13.24 -18.02 41.77
N ALA A 127 12.76 -19.23 41.54
CA ALA A 127 12.24 -20.13 42.56
C ALA A 127 13.36 -20.70 43.45
N ALA A 128 13.07 -20.87 44.75
CA ALA A 128 13.67 -21.85 45.67
C ALA A 128 12.72 -22.00 46.89
N ALA A 129 12.05 -23.15 47.05
CA ALA A 129 12.24 -24.18 48.10
C ALA A 129 12.09 -23.64 49.55
N SER A 130 11.27 -24.18 50.46
CA SER A 130 11.04 -25.57 50.91
C SER A 130 9.93 -25.54 51.98
N SER A 131 9.05 -26.54 52.13
CA SER A 131 9.19 -27.62 53.14
C SER A 131 8.17 -28.75 52.96
N THR A 132 8.65 -30.00 53.04
CA THR A 132 7.91 -31.28 53.24
C THR A 132 7.97 -31.68 54.74
N PRO A 133 7.56 -32.87 55.24
CA PRO A 133 6.47 -33.88 55.00
C PRO A 133 5.79 -34.24 56.39
N PRO A 134 5.11 -35.40 56.71
CA PRO A 134 4.89 -36.68 55.99
C PRO A 134 3.54 -37.46 56.15
N ALA A 135 3.40 -38.48 55.29
CA ALA A 135 2.83 -39.84 55.45
C ALA A 135 1.33 -40.09 55.72
N GLN A 136 0.69 -40.91 54.87
CA GLN A 136 0.48 -42.36 55.12
C GLN A 136 -0.15 -43.09 53.91
N ALA A 137 0.12 -44.40 53.87
CA ALA A 137 -0.05 -45.35 52.78
C ALA A 137 -1.23 -46.32 52.97
N SER A 138 -1.71 -46.94 51.88
CA SER A 138 -2.00 -48.40 51.74
C SER A 138 -2.70 -48.66 50.37
N SER A 139 -2.13 -49.45 49.45
CA SER A 139 -2.17 -50.94 49.31
C SER A 139 -3.37 -51.38 48.42
N ALA A 140 -3.34 -52.29 47.42
CA ALA A 140 -2.37 -53.27 46.92
C ALA A 140 -2.75 -53.79 45.49
N ALA A 141 -1.73 -54.29 44.74
CA ALA A 141 -1.67 -55.50 43.88
C ALA A 141 -2.55 -55.61 42.58
N LYS A 142 -2.15 -56.18 41.42
CA LYS A 142 -0.94 -56.79 40.76
C LYS A 142 -1.38 -57.18 39.29
N PRO A 143 -0.58 -57.75 38.36
CA PRO A 143 0.31 -57.08 37.38
C PRO A 143 0.14 -57.47 35.88
N ALA A 144 0.91 -56.75 35.04
CA ALA A 144 1.68 -57.22 33.87
C ALA A 144 1.00 -57.44 32.51
N SER A 145 1.23 -56.47 31.61
CA SER A 145 2.17 -56.66 30.48
C SER A 145 2.64 -55.31 29.92
N ALA A 146 3.96 -55.10 29.89
CA ALA A 146 4.70 -54.00 29.26
C ALA A 146 5.79 -54.67 28.36
N PRO A 147 6.45 -54.02 27.36
CA PRO A 147 6.87 -52.62 27.42
C PRO A 147 6.93 -51.77 26.12
N ALA A 148 6.94 -50.45 26.37
CA ALA A 148 7.72 -49.38 25.71
C ALA A 148 7.51 -49.02 24.23
N SER A 149 6.96 -47.83 24.01
CA SER A 149 7.70 -46.79 23.28
C SER A 149 7.35 -45.41 23.82
N ALA A 150 8.39 -44.69 24.23
CA ALA A 150 8.33 -43.40 24.88
C ALA A 150 7.81 -42.32 23.92
N ALA A 151 6.94 -41.46 24.46
CA ALA A 151 6.55 -40.21 23.87
C ALA A 151 7.77 -39.27 23.80
N ALA A 152 8.28 -39.06 22.58
CA ALA A 152 9.17 -37.95 22.29
C ALA A 152 8.31 -36.72 22.01
N SER A 153 8.32 -35.77 22.94
CA SER A 153 7.86 -34.40 22.73
C SER A 153 8.54 -33.80 21.50
N PRO A 154 7.83 -33.21 20.52
CA PRO A 154 8.50 -32.49 19.46
C PRO A 154 9.18 -31.26 20.06
N THR A 155 10.51 -31.27 19.97
CA THR A 155 11.38 -30.11 20.16
C THR A 155 10.78 -28.90 19.42
N PRO A 156 10.73 -27.70 20.02
CA PRO A 156 10.32 -26.49 19.32
C PRO A 156 11.20 -26.31 18.09
N ALA A 157 10.59 -26.38 16.91
CA ALA A 157 11.25 -26.06 15.66
C ALA A 157 11.88 -24.66 15.79
N PRO A 158 13.14 -24.46 15.36
CA PRO A 158 13.77 -23.16 15.38
C PRO A 158 12.87 -22.17 14.63
N ALA A 159 12.58 -21.03 15.25
CA ALA A 159 11.98 -19.89 14.57
C ALA A 159 12.79 -19.64 13.29
N PRO A 160 12.16 -19.58 12.10
CA PRO A 160 12.88 -19.30 10.87
C PRO A 160 13.59 -17.96 11.04
N ALA A 161 14.92 -18.01 10.98
CA ALA A 161 15.74 -16.83 10.80
C ALA A 161 15.17 -16.05 9.62
N ALA A 162 15.01 -14.75 9.79
CA ALA A 162 14.72 -13.85 8.68
C ALA A 162 15.73 -14.14 7.57
N SER A 163 15.25 -14.71 6.46
CA SER A 163 15.98 -14.70 5.20
C SER A 163 16.37 -13.24 4.97
N GLY A 164 17.65 -13.00 4.69
CA GLY A 164 18.22 -11.65 4.63
C GLY A 164 17.41 -10.69 3.78
N ASP A 165 17.53 -9.39 4.06
CA ASP A 165 16.74 -8.30 3.46
C ASP A 165 16.64 -8.29 1.92
N GLU A 166 17.47 -9.06 1.20
CA GLU A 166 17.50 -9.10 -0.27
C GLU A 166 17.11 -10.45 -0.92
N ASP A 167 17.13 -11.59 -0.23
CA ASP A 167 16.87 -12.92 -0.84
C ASP A 167 15.60 -13.58 -0.29
N ILE A 168 14.45 -13.06 -0.70
CA ILE A 168 13.16 -13.72 -0.46
C ILE A 168 12.95 -14.78 -1.53
N ALA A 169 12.79 -16.05 -1.11
CA ALA A 169 12.46 -17.15 -2.01
C ALA A 169 10.96 -17.20 -2.32
N TRP A 170 10.56 -16.55 -3.42
CA TRP A 170 9.17 -16.44 -3.85
C TRP A 170 8.62 -17.73 -4.47
N ILE A 171 7.31 -17.93 -4.35
CA ILE A 171 6.54 -18.92 -5.10
C ILE A 171 5.36 -18.26 -5.80
N TRP A 172 4.81 -18.94 -6.81
CA TRP A 172 3.61 -18.47 -7.49
C TRP A 172 2.41 -18.42 -6.52
N PRO A 173 1.64 -17.30 -6.50
CA PRO A 173 0.53 -17.11 -5.56
C PRO A 173 -0.75 -17.83 -5.95
N ALA A 174 -0.85 -18.29 -7.20
CA ALA A 174 -1.99 -19.02 -7.72
C ALA A 174 -1.55 -19.91 -8.90
N GLN A 175 -2.26 -21.02 -9.08
CA GLN A 175 -2.20 -21.82 -10.29
C GLN A 175 -2.99 -21.14 -11.42
N GLY A 176 -2.51 -21.28 -12.65
CA GLY A 176 -3.18 -20.72 -13.83
C GLY A 176 -2.24 -20.02 -14.80
N SER A 177 -2.81 -19.62 -15.93
CA SER A 177 -2.09 -18.91 -17.00
C SER A 177 -2.02 -17.42 -16.70
N MET A 178 -0.87 -16.81 -16.98
CA MET A 178 -0.74 -15.35 -16.95
C MET A 178 -1.52 -14.77 -18.14
N VAL A 179 -2.42 -13.83 -17.85
CA VAL A 179 -3.30 -13.20 -18.85
C VAL A 179 -3.03 -11.72 -19.03
N ALA A 180 -2.29 -11.11 -18.11
CA ALA A 180 -1.63 -9.81 -18.31
C ALA A 180 -0.33 -9.78 -17.50
N GLY A 181 0.70 -9.16 -18.09
CA GLY A 181 2.00 -8.95 -17.46
C GLY A 181 2.15 -7.54 -16.87
N PHE A 182 3.31 -7.30 -16.27
CA PHE A 182 3.64 -6.01 -15.66
C PHE A 182 3.86 -4.93 -16.73
N ASP A 183 3.23 -3.78 -16.50
CA ASP A 183 3.38 -2.54 -17.25
C ASP A 183 3.19 -1.37 -16.27
N GLU A 184 4.21 -0.53 -16.11
CA GLU A 184 4.22 0.53 -15.09
C GLU A 184 3.03 1.51 -15.19
N ALA A 185 2.48 1.71 -16.39
CA ALA A 185 1.36 2.60 -16.63
C ALA A 185 -0.02 1.91 -16.60
N LYS A 186 -0.11 0.67 -17.11
CA LYS A 186 -1.38 -0.03 -17.32
C LYS A 186 -1.66 -1.13 -16.30
N ASN A 187 -0.64 -1.86 -15.86
CA ASN A 187 -0.77 -3.00 -14.97
C ASN A 187 0.42 -3.08 -14.00
N LYS A 188 0.19 -2.69 -12.75
CA LYS A 188 1.24 -2.63 -11.71
C LYS A 188 1.70 -4.01 -11.20
N GLY A 189 1.20 -5.11 -11.78
CA GLY A 189 1.50 -6.47 -11.36
C GLY A 189 1.28 -7.50 -12.47
N LEU A 190 0.90 -8.70 -12.08
CA LEU A 190 0.54 -9.81 -12.97
C LEU A 190 -0.93 -10.17 -12.77
N ASP A 191 -1.65 -10.37 -13.86
CA ASP A 191 -2.99 -10.96 -13.81
C ASP A 191 -2.88 -12.46 -14.10
N ILE A 192 -3.31 -13.28 -13.16
CA ILE A 192 -3.31 -14.75 -13.26
C ILE A 192 -4.77 -15.20 -13.36
N ALA A 193 -5.12 -15.87 -14.46
CA ALA A 193 -6.46 -16.40 -14.64
C ALA A 193 -6.66 -17.67 -13.79
N GLY A 194 -7.87 -17.81 -13.26
CA GLY A 194 -8.29 -18.98 -12.50
C GLY A 194 -9.81 -19.08 -12.45
N LYS A 195 -10.32 -19.92 -11.54
CA LYS A 195 -11.75 -20.13 -11.28
C LYS A 195 -12.12 -19.50 -9.94
N ALA A 196 -13.40 -19.15 -9.81
CA ALA A 196 -13.90 -18.59 -8.55
C ALA A 196 -13.75 -19.66 -7.45
N GLY A 197 -13.15 -19.29 -6.32
CA GLY A 197 -12.83 -20.23 -5.25
C GLY A 197 -11.44 -20.85 -5.30
N ASP A 198 -10.68 -20.66 -6.38
CA ASP A 198 -9.30 -21.16 -6.45
C ASP A 198 -8.46 -20.60 -5.30
N ALA A 199 -7.58 -21.43 -4.75
CA ALA A 199 -6.76 -21.05 -3.61
C ALA A 199 -5.74 -19.97 -4.01
N VAL A 200 -5.73 -18.86 -3.29
CA VAL A 200 -4.66 -17.86 -3.35
C VAL A 200 -3.76 -18.06 -2.14
N ILE A 201 -2.48 -18.26 -2.40
CA ILE A 201 -1.46 -18.57 -1.39
C ILE A 201 -0.47 -17.42 -1.21
N ALA A 202 0.10 -17.31 -0.02
CA ALA A 202 1.17 -16.34 0.25
C ALA A 202 2.45 -16.71 -0.51
N SER A 203 2.94 -15.79 -1.33
CA SER A 203 4.14 -15.98 -2.16
C SER A 203 5.43 -16.11 -1.34
N ALA A 204 5.43 -15.57 -0.12
CA ALA A 204 6.54 -15.64 0.84
C ALA A 204 6.01 -15.45 2.26
N ASP A 205 6.85 -15.73 3.26
CA ASP A 205 6.54 -15.49 4.68
C ASP A 205 6.37 -14.00 4.95
N GLY A 206 5.39 -13.61 5.75
CA GLY A 206 5.16 -12.20 6.03
C GLY A 206 4.06 -11.94 7.05
N ARG A 207 3.77 -10.67 7.27
CA ARG A 207 2.68 -10.20 8.13
C ARG A 207 1.63 -9.49 7.29
N VAL A 208 0.36 -9.80 7.55
CA VAL A 208 -0.78 -9.11 6.94
C VAL A 208 -0.84 -7.69 7.49
N VAL A 209 -0.59 -6.70 6.64
CA VAL A 209 -0.72 -5.27 6.98
C VAL A 209 -2.04 -4.68 6.52
N TYR A 210 -2.77 -5.40 5.67
CA TYR A 210 -4.10 -5.03 5.21
C TYR A 210 -4.90 -6.26 4.77
N ALA A 211 -6.19 -6.29 5.12
CA ALA A 211 -7.15 -7.27 4.62
C ALA A 211 -8.55 -6.64 4.55
N GLY A 212 -9.00 -6.26 3.35
CA GLY A 212 -10.33 -5.63 3.17
C GLY A 212 -10.59 -5.08 1.77
N ALA A 213 -11.68 -4.33 1.62
CA ALA A 213 -12.17 -3.78 0.34
C ALA A 213 -12.11 -2.24 0.24
N GLY A 214 -11.42 -1.59 1.17
CA GLY A 214 -11.36 -0.13 1.28
C GLY A 214 -10.49 0.57 0.23
N LEU A 215 -9.78 -0.18 -0.61
CA LEU A 215 -8.93 0.37 -1.67
C LEU A 215 -9.62 0.25 -3.02
N ARG A 216 -10.13 1.38 -3.51
CA ARG A 216 -10.80 1.47 -4.81
C ARG A 216 -9.87 0.95 -5.93
N GLY A 217 -10.42 0.07 -6.76
CA GLY A 217 -9.72 -0.53 -7.90
C GLY A 217 -9.01 -1.86 -7.60
N TYR A 218 -8.93 -2.29 -6.34
CA TYR A 218 -8.34 -3.57 -5.95
C TYR A 218 -9.37 -4.61 -5.48
N GLY A 219 -10.62 -4.22 -5.24
CA GLY A 219 -11.62 -5.09 -4.63
C GLY A 219 -11.18 -5.59 -3.27
N ASN A 220 -11.51 -6.84 -2.95
CA ASN A 220 -11.00 -7.48 -1.75
C ASN A 220 -9.50 -7.77 -1.90
N LEU A 221 -8.72 -7.10 -1.06
CA LEU A 221 -7.28 -7.01 -1.14
C LEU A 221 -6.64 -7.51 0.15
N ILE A 222 -5.56 -8.28 0.01
CA ILE A 222 -4.62 -8.57 1.08
C ILE A 222 -3.28 -7.94 0.72
N ILE A 223 -2.64 -7.26 1.67
CA ILE A 223 -1.26 -6.80 1.54
C ILE A 223 -0.42 -7.50 2.62
N LEU A 224 0.65 -8.17 2.19
CA LEU A 224 1.63 -8.80 3.06
C LEU A 224 2.92 -7.98 3.07
N LYS A 225 3.41 -7.64 4.26
CA LYS A 225 4.77 -7.12 4.48
C LYS A 225 5.71 -8.27 4.78
N HIS A 226 6.72 -8.45 3.95
CA HIS A 226 7.71 -9.51 4.11
C HIS A 226 8.92 -9.01 4.90
N ASN A 227 9.42 -7.84 4.55
CA ASN A 227 10.47 -7.12 5.27
C ASN A 227 10.30 -5.60 5.08
N ASN A 228 11.31 -4.79 5.37
CA ASN A 228 11.25 -3.33 5.19
C ASN A 228 11.30 -2.91 3.71
N THR A 229 11.69 -3.83 2.83
CA THR A 229 11.92 -3.57 1.42
C THR A 229 10.75 -4.07 0.56
N PHE A 230 10.14 -5.20 0.89
CA PHE A 230 9.17 -5.89 0.03
C PHE A 230 7.77 -6.01 0.64
N LEU A 231 6.77 -5.66 -0.17
CA LEU A 231 5.36 -5.92 0.04
C LEU A 231 4.81 -6.75 -1.13
N THR A 232 3.79 -7.56 -0.87
CA THR A 232 2.98 -8.17 -1.92
C THR A 232 1.51 -7.83 -1.75
N ALA A 233 0.82 -7.64 -2.88
CA ALA A 233 -0.60 -7.33 -2.93
C ALA A 233 -1.34 -8.43 -3.71
N TYR A 234 -2.46 -8.91 -3.13
CA TYR A 234 -3.32 -9.94 -3.71
C TYR A 234 -4.72 -9.36 -3.84
N ALA A 235 -5.14 -9.00 -5.06
CA ALA A 235 -6.38 -8.26 -5.30
C ALA A 235 -7.45 -9.13 -5.97
N HIS A 236 -8.66 -8.57 -6.07
CA HIS A 236 -9.85 -9.14 -6.71
C HIS A 236 -10.35 -10.46 -6.10
N ASN A 237 -9.99 -10.74 -4.85
CA ASN A 237 -10.40 -11.97 -4.17
C ASN A 237 -11.91 -11.99 -3.91
N GLN A 238 -12.52 -13.18 -3.80
CA GLN A 238 -13.91 -13.29 -3.32
C GLN A 238 -13.97 -13.31 -1.79
N THR A 239 -13.04 -14.05 -1.16
CA THR A 239 -13.03 -14.31 0.29
C THR A 239 -11.63 -14.12 0.82
N LEU A 240 -11.51 -13.40 1.94
CA LEU A 240 -10.25 -13.24 2.67
C LEU A 240 -10.25 -14.22 3.86
N LEU A 241 -9.25 -15.09 3.92
CA LEU A 241 -9.13 -16.12 4.97
C LEU A 241 -8.21 -15.70 6.11
N VAL A 242 -7.59 -14.53 5.98
CA VAL A 242 -6.68 -13.94 6.96
C VAL A 242 -7.18 -12.58 7.41
N LYS A 243 -6.69 -12.15 8.57
CA LYS A 243 -7.01 -10.85 9.17
C LYS A 243 -5.76 -9.99 9.28
N GLU A 244 -5.96 -8.69 9.42
CA GLU A 244 -4.88 -7.75 9.74
C GLU A 244 -4.07 -8.21 10.96
N ASP A 245 -2.78 -7.89 10.97
CA ASP A 245 -1.78 -8.27 11.97
C ASP A 245 -1.46 -9.78 12.07
N GLN A 246 -2.14 -10.64 11.29
CA GLN A 246 -1.83 -12.07 11.25
C GLN A 246 -0.48 -12.33 10.57
N SER A 247 0.31 -13.24 11.13
CA SER A 247 1.53 -13.76 10.47
C SER A 247 1.15 -14.94 9.57
N VAL A 248 1.68 -14.95 8.36
CA VAL A 248 1.43 -15.98 7.34
C VAL A 248 2.75 -16.59 6.88
N LYS A 249 2.71 -17.88 6.58
CA LYS A 249 3.86 -18.59 6.01
C LYS A 249 3.78 -18.69 4.51
N LYS A 250 4.92 -18.80 3.85
CA LYS A 250 4.99 -19.09 2.41
C LYS A 250 4.18 -20.36 2.09
N GLY A 251 3.33 -20.27 1.06
CA GLY A 251 2.44 -21.36 0.64
C GLY A 251 1.16 -21.50 1.44
N GLN A 252 0.96 -20.71 2.50
CA GLN A 252 -0.29 -20.71 3.26
C GLN A 252 -1.42 -20.13 2.40
N LYS A 253 -2.59 -20.80 2.38
CA LYS A 253 -3.82 -20.26 1.77
C LYS A 253 -4.27 -19.03 2.55
N ILE A 254 -4.37 -17.90 1.86
CA ILE A 254 -4.72 -16.59 2.45
C ILE A 254 -6.06 -16.04 1.94
N ALA A 255 -6.49 -16.47 0.76
CA ALA A 255 -7.72 -16.02 0.15
C ALA A 255 -8.25 -17.04 -0.86
N GLU A 256 -9.41 -16.72 -1.40
CA GLU A 256 -10.02 -17.40 -2.54
C GLU A 256 -10.16 -16.42 -3.70
N MET A 257 -9.77 -16.87 -4.89
CA MET A 257 -9.80 -16.07 -6.11
C MET A 257 -11.25 -15.72 -6.46
N GLY A 258 -11.45 -14.50 -6.94
CA GLY A 258 -12.75 -14.01 -7.37
C GLY A 258 -12.61 -12.97 -8.48
N ASN A 259 -13.61 -12.11 -8.57
CA ASN A 259 -13.67 -11.00 -9.51
C ASN A 259 -14.11 -9.69 -8.84
N SER A 260 -13.79 -9.48 -7.55
CA SER A 260 -14.21 -8.25 -6.86
C SER A 260 -13.54 -7.03 -7.51
N ASP A 261 -14.35 -6.10 -8.03
CA ASP A 261 -13.88 -4.96 -8.84
C ASP A 261 -13.01 -5.35 -10.06
N ALA A 262 -13.25 -6.52 -10.65
CA ALA A 262 -12.57 -7.00 -11.87
C ALA A 262 -13.56 -7.39 -12.99
N ASP A 263 -13.08 -7.38 -14.23
CA ASP A 263 -13.83 -7.77 -15.44
C ASP A 263 -14.13 -9.27 -15.54
N ARG A 264 -13.29 -10.09 -14.90
CA ARG A 264 -13.37 -11.55 -14.88
C ARG A 264 -12.70 -12.11 -13.63
N VAL A 265 -12.86 -13.41 -13.41
CA VAL A 265 -12.14 -14.09 -12.33
C VAL A 265 -10.64 -14.13 -12.65
N LYS A 266 -9.87 -13.45 -11.83
CA LYS A 266 -8.41 -13.37 -11.92
C LYS A 266 -7.82 -12.94 -10.58
N LEU A 267 -6.60 -13.36 -10.29
CA LEU A 267 -5.78 -12.76 -9.25
C LEU A 267 -4.94 -11.66 -9.87
N HIS A 268 -5.04 -10.45 -9.33
CA HIS A 268 -4.05 -9.40 -9.59
C HIS A 268 -3.00 -9.45 -8.49
N PHE A 269 -1.77 -9.78 -8.87
CA PHE A 269 -0.66 -9.99 -7.96
C PHE A 269 0.44 -8.95 -8.20
N GLU A 270 0.83 -8.23 -7.16
CA GLU A 270 1.91 -7.25 -7.25
C GLU A 270 3.03 -7.59 -6.26
N ILE A 271 4.26 -7.28 -6.68
CA ILE A 271 5.42 -7.15 -5.78
C ILE A 271 5.78 -5.67 -5.78
N ARG A 272 5.95 -5.11 -4.59
CA ARG A 272 6.36 -3.70 -4.43
C ARG A 272 7.65 -3.63 -3.63
N ARG A 273 8.65 -2.95 -4.19
CA ARG A 273 9.93 -2.65 -3.53
C ARG A 273 9.89 -1.21 -3.04
N GLN A 274 9.96 -1.02 -1.72
CA GLN A 274 9.86 0.30 -1.07
C GLN A 274 8.60 1.07 -1.54
N GLY A 275 7.48 0.35 -1.67
CA GLY A 275 6.18 0.88 -2.11
C GLY A 275 6.02 1.07 -3.62
N LYS A 276 7.10 1.05 -4.41
CA LYS A 276 7.04 1.10 -5.87
C LYS A 276 6.75 -0.28 -6.46
N PRO A 277 5.79 -0.39 -7.39
CA PRO A 277 5.50 -1.67 -8.05
C PRO A 277 6.68 -2.06 -8.94
N VAL A 278 7.07 -3.33 -8.87
CA VAL A 278 8.16 -3.91 -9.67
C VAL A 278 7.64 -5.15 -10.39
N ASP A 279 8.25 -5.48 -11.52
CA ASP A 279 7.88 -6.64 -12.34
C ASP A 279 8.00 -7.96 -11.53
N PRO A 280 6.87 -8.62 -11.17
CA PRO A 280 6.93 -9.83 -10.37
C PRO A 280 7.56 -11.02 -11.11
N ALA A 281 7.56 -11.02 -12.45
CA ALA A 281 8.12 -12.11 -13.23
C ALA A 281 9.64 -12.26 -13.04
N LYS A 282 10.33 -11.22 -12.55
CA LYS A 282 11.77 -11.25 -12.23
C LYS A 282 12.09 -11.93 -10.90
N TYR A 283 11.11 -12.05 -10.02
CA TYR A 283 11.26 -12.58 -8.67
C TYR A 283 10.66 -13.97 -8.53
N LEU A 284 9.62 -14.26 -9.30
CA LEU A 284 8.96 -15.55 -9.32
C LEU A 284 9.82 -16.59 -10.06
N PRO A 285 9.75 -17.87 -9.65
CA PRO A 285 10.45 -18.93 -10.38
C PRO A 285 9.91 -19.06 -11.80
N ALA A 286 10.78 -19.44 -12.73
CA ALA A 286 10.38 -19.72 -14.12
C ALA A 286 9.25 -20.77 -14.15
N LYS A 287 8.23 -20.52 -14.96
CA LYS A 287 7.16 -21.48 -15.26
C LYS A 287 7.53 -22.37 -16.43
#